data_AF-A0A2G6CBJ0-F1
#
_entry.id   AF-A0A2G6CBJ0-F1
#
_cell.length_a   1.000
_cell.length_b   1.000
_cell.length_c   1.000
_cell.angle_alpha   90.00
_cell.angle_beta   90.00
_cell.angle_gamma   90.00
#
_symmetry.space_group_name_H-M   'P 1'
#
loop_
_entity.id
_entity.type
_entity.pdbx_description
1 polymer ?
#
loop_
_entity_poly.entity_id
_entity_poly.type
_entity_poly.pdbx_seq_one_letter_code
_entity_poly.pdbx_strand_id
1 'polypeptide(L)'
;NDNGSYWKGYLGYPAITLLLHLGKIKIDMDIAQFLKAIMRKDLNQKNNNDFEKTIEEVHEIVQARGGDIANLKSTVQMIQEQLSNLKLQHLGKKKLPPKGY
;
A
#
# COMPACT_ATOMS: atom_id res chain seq x y z
N ASN A 1 -11.51 -3.21 4.95
CA ASN A 1 -11.90 -3.99 3.75
C ASN A 1 -10.92 -3.75 2.63
N ASP A 2 -10.27 -4.82 2.18
CA ASP A 2 -9.43 -4.80 0.98
C ASP A 2 -10.31 -5.07 -0.25
N ASN A 3 -10.90 -3.99 -0.76
CA ASN A 3 -11.70 -4.05 -1.98
C ASN A 3 -10.81 -4.27 -3.23
N GLY A 4 -9.50 -4.04 -3.12
CA GLY A 4 -8.55 -4.07 -4.22
C GLY A 4 -8.26 -5.47 -4.74
N SER A 5 -7.81 -6.38 -3.88
CA SER A 5 -7.61 -7.79 -4.27
C SER A 5 -8.88 -8.47 -4.71
N TYR A 6 -9.99 -8.10 -4.09
CA TYR A 6 -11.27 -8.70 -4.36
C TYR A 6 -11.85 -8.28 -5.73
N TRP A 7 -11.90 -6.97 -6.01
CA TRP A 7 -12.56 -6.44 -7.20
C TRP A 7 -11.60 -6.13 -8.37
N LYS A 8 -10.34 -5.77 -8.10
CA LYS A 8 -9.39 -5.24 -9.10
C LYS A 8 -8.26 -6.20 -9.46
N GLY A 9 -8.09 -7.31 -8.73
CA GLY A 9 -7.12 -8.37 -9.07
C GLY A 9 -5.66 -8.02 -8.87
N TYR A 10 -5.36 -6.93 -8.16
CA TYR A 10 -4.01 -6.61 -7.69
C TYR A 10 -3.81 -7.10 -6.25
N LEU A 11 -2.55 -7.32 -5.86
CA LEU A 11 -2.20 -7.71 -4.49
C LEU A 11 -2.56 -6.57 -3.52
N GLY A 12 -3.47 -6.83 -2.59
CA GLY A 12 -4.00 -5.84 -1.69
C GLY A 12 -3.29 -5.83 -0.34
N TYR A 13 -3.62 -4.86 0.49
CA TYR A 13 -2.85 -4.53 1.69
C TYR A 13 -2.65 -5.72 2.65
N PRO A 14 -3.64 -6.59 2.94
CA PRO A 14 -3.44 -7.74 3.82
C PRO A 14 -2.38 -8.71 3.29
N ALA A 15 -2.34 -8.94 1.97
CA ALA A 15 -1.34 -9.82 1.36
C ALA A 15 0.06 -9.18 1.36
N ILE A 16 0.17 -7.87 1.09
CA ILE A 16 1.45 -7.14 1.21
C ILE A 16 1.96 -7.20 2.66
N THR A 17 1.08 -6.98 3.65
CA THR A 17 1.42 -7.06 5.07
C THR A 17 1.89 -8.47 5.46
N LEU A 18 1.24 -9.51 4.95
CA LEU A 18 1.68 -10.89 5.19
C LEU A 18 3.07 -11.15 4.58
N LEU A 19 3.34 -10.67 3.37
CA LEU A 19 4.65 -10.83 2.73
C LEU A 19 5.76 -10.10 3.50
N LEU A 20 5.48 -8.92 4.03
CA LEU A 20 6.39 -8.20 4.94
C LEU A 20 6.63 -9.01 6.22
N HIS A 21 5.56 -9.52 6.84
CA HIS A 21 5.64 -10.31 8.06
C HIS A 21 6.45 -11.61 7.88
N LEU A 22 6.27 -12.28 6.74
CA LEU A 22 7.02 -13.49 6.37
C LEU A 22 8.45 -13.21 5.86
N GLY A 23 8.86 -11.94 5.77
CA GLY A 23 10.17 -11.53 5.25
C GLY A 23 10.36 -11.83 3.75
N LYS A 24 9.27 -12.05 3.00
CA LYS A 24 9.29 -12.31 1.55
C LYS A 24 9.50 -11.03 0.74
N ILE A 25 9.12 -9.90 1.31
CA ILE A 25 9.52 -8.57 0.86
C ILE A 25 10.05 -7.80 2.07
N LYS A 26 10.95 -6.85 1.83
CA LYS A 26 11.60 -6.02 2.85
C LYS A 26 11.18 -4.57 2.67
N ILE A 27 11.08 -3.88 3.80
CA ILE A 27 10.90 -2.42 3.88
C ILE A 27 11.99 -1.87 4.80
N ASP A 28 12.48 -0.68 4.49
CA ASP A 28 13.29 0.08 5.42
C ASP A 28 12.42 0.55 6.59
N MET A 29 12.77 0.14 7.81
CA MET A 29 11.99 0.48 9.00
C MET A 29 12.13 1.96 9.37
N ASP A 30 13.23 2.60 8.99
CA ASP A 30 13.50 4.00 9.28
C ASP A 30 12.60 4.93 8.47
N ILE A 31 12.14 4.50 7.30
CA ILE A 31 11.10 5.21 6.56
C ILE A 31 9.69 4.80 6.99
N ALA A 32 9.49 3.52 7.32
CA ALA A 32 8.18 3.01 7.72
C ALA A 32 7.63 3.67 9.00
N GLN A 33 8.51 4.07 9.93
CA GLN A 33 8.11 4.80 11.14
C GLN A 33 7.43 6.14 10.84
N PHE A 34 7.81 6.84 9.76
CA PHE A 34 7.18 8.12 9.40
C PHE A 34 5.77 7.95 8.84
N LEU A 35 5.43 6.76 8.35
CA LEU A 35 4.09 6.40 7.90
C LEU A 35 3.20 5.92 9.04
N LYS A 36 3.78 5.62 10.22
CA LYS A 36 3.03 5.21 11.40
C LYS A 36 2.04 6.31 11.79
N ALA A 37 0.86 5.90 12.26
CA ALA A 37 -0.23 6.78 12.66
C ALA A 37 -0.83 7.66 11.53
N ILE A 38 -0.44 7.48 10.27
CA ILE A 38 -1.17 8.07 9.15
C ILE A 38 -2.49 7.31 8.97
N MET A 39 -3.61 7.95 9.32
CA MET A 39 -4.94 7.41 9.10
C MET A 39 -5.36 7.62 7.64
N ARG A 40 -4.91 6.71 6.75
CA ARG A 40 -5.17 6.82 5.30
C ARG A 40 -6.64 7.01 4.96
N LYS A 41 -7.56 6.35 5.66
CA LYS A 41 -9.00 6.48 5.38
C LYS A 41 -9.49 7.92 5.57
N ASP A 42 -9.02 8.57 6.63
CA ASP A 42 -9.42 9.93 6.98
C ASP A 42 -8.81 10.92 5.99
N LEU A 43 -7.55 10.71 5.57
CA LEU A 43 -6.91 11.51 4.51
C LEU A 43 -7.61 11.36 3.17
N ASN A 44 -7.92 10.13 2.75
CA ASN A 44 -8.68 9.88 1.51
C ASN A 44 -10.03 10.61 1.58
N GLN A 45 -10.75 10.51 2.70
CA GLN A 45 -12.06 11.13 2.86
C GLN A 45 -11.95 12.67 2.85
N LYS A 46 -10.97 13.23 3.57
CA LYS A 46 -10.66 14.67 3.58
C LYS A 46 -10.39 15.18 2.16
N ASN A 47 -9.72 14.39 1.35
CA ASN A 47 -9.37 14.74 -0.03
C ASN A 47 -10.41 14.25 -1.06
N ASN A 48 -11.64 13.91 -0.66
CA ASN A 48 -12.70 13.44 -1.57
C ASN A 48 -12.31 12.22 -2.43
N ASN A 49 -11.45 11.36 -1.91
CA ASN A 49 -10.81 10.23 -2.60
C ASN A 49 -9.94 10.64 -3.81
N ASP A 50 -9.46 11.88 -3.84
CA ASP A 50 -8.35 12.28 -4.70
C ASP A 50 -7.06 11.66 -4.14
N PHE A 51 -6.63 10.57 -4.77
CA PHE A 51 -5.48 9.80 -4.31
C PHE A 51 -4.16 10.52 -4.58
N GLU A 52 -4.05 11.33 -5.63
CA GLU A 52 -2.84 12.10 -5.90
C GLU A 52 -2.66 13.16 -4.82
N LYS A 53 -3.73 13.91 -4.51
CA LYS A 53 -3.72 14.88 -3.42
C LYS A 53 -3.43 14.23 -2.06
N THR A 54 -3.94 13.03 -1.83
CA THR A 54 -3.64 12.27 -0.61
C THR A 54 -2.15 11.89 -0.54
N ILE A 55 -1.55 11.49 -1.66
CA ILE A 55 -0.12 11.15 -1.73
C ILE A 55 0.73 12.39 -1.45
N GLU A 56 0.37 13.54 -2.02
CA GLU A 56 1.03 14.82 -1.73
C GLU A 56 0.98 15.17 -0.24
N GLU A 57 -0.20 15.08 0.39
CA GLU A 57 -0.36 15.34 1.82
C GLU A 57 0.44 14.34 2.68
N VAL A 58 0.54 13.08 2.27
CA VAL A 58 1.41 12.10 2.94
C VAL A 58 2.89 12.49 2.81
N HIS A 59 3.34 12.97 1.65
CA HIS A 59 4.70 13.49 1.50
C HIS A 59 4.96 14.67 2.44
N GLU A 60 4.04 15.62 2.52
CA GLU A 60 4.15 16.76 3.44
C GLU A 60 4.26 16.29 4.91
N ILE A 61 3.44 15.32 5.32
CA ILE A 61 3.49 14.75 6.67
C ILE A 61 4.85 14.08 6.95
N VAL A 62 5.37 13.30 5.99
CA VAL A 62 6.66 12.62 6.15
C VAL A 62 7.80 13.64 6.25
N GLN A 63 7.79 14.66 5.39
CA GLN A 63 8.78 15.73 5.42
C GLN A 63 8.74 16.52 6.73
N ALA A 64 7.54 16.86 7.21
CA ALA A 64 7.34 17.56 8.49
C ALA A 64 7.81 16.74 9.70
N ARG A 65 7.84 15.40 9.57
CA ARG A 65 8.39 14.49 10.59
C ARG A 65 9.91 14.27 10.45
N GLY A 66 10.57 14.95 9.52
CA GLY A 66 12.01 14.84 9.26
C GLY A 66 12.40 13.69 8.35
N GLY A 67 11.44 13.05 7.67
CA GLY A 67 11.70 11.99 6.71
C GLY A 67 12.14 12.53 5.34
N ASP A 68 12.95 11.75 4.64
CA ASP A 68 13.37 12.05 3.26
C ASP A 68 12.37 11.49 2.24
N ILE A 69 11.82 12.37 1.42
CA ILE A 69 10.86 12.02 0.36
C ILE A 69 11.52 11.24 -0.77
N ALA A 70 12.80 11.49 -1.06
CA ALA A 70 13.53 10.70 -2.06
C ALA A 70 13.68 9.25 -1.57
N ASN A 71 14.07 9.05 -0.31
CA ASN A 71 14.13 7.72 0.30
C ASN A 71 12.75 7.03 0.38
N LEU A 72 11.67 7.79 0.64
CA LEU A 72 10.32 7.23 0.60
C LEU A 72 9.95 6.72 -0.79
N LYS A 73 10.20 7.52 -1.83
CA LYS A 73 9.91 7.15 -3.22
C LYS A 73 10.72 5.94 -3.66
N SER A 74 12.02 5.89 -3.34
CA SER A 74 12.87 4.74 -3.65
C SER A 74 12.41 3.47 -2.91
N THR A 75 11.96 3.61 -1.66
CA THR A 75 11.40 2.48 -0.89
C THR A 75 10.13 1.93 -1.54
N VAL A 76 9.22 2.81 -1.98
CA VAL A 76 8.02 2.40 -2.70
C VAL A 76 8.38 1.64 -3.98
N GLN A 77 9.33 2.16 -4.77
CA GLN A 77 9.80 1.51 -5.98
C GLN A 77 10.42 0.13 -5.69
N MET A 78 11.29 0.04 -4.69
CA MET A 78 11.90 -1.21 -4.26
C MET A 78 10.84 -2.25 -3.84
N ILE A 79 9.78 -1.86 -3.14
CA ILE A 79 8.67 -2.76 -2.80
C ILE A 79 7.93 -3.21 -4.06
N GLN A 80 7.67 -2.31 -5.01
CA GLN A 80 7.02 -2.65 -6.28
C GLN A 80 7.84 -3.66 -7.09
N GLU A 81 9.16 -3.49 -7.13
CA GLU A 81 10.08 -4.41 -7.80
C GLU A 81 10.10 -5.79 -7.13
N GLN A 82 10.19 -5.83 -5.79
CA GLN A 82 10.11 -7.08 -5.03
C GLN A 82 8.79 -7.81 -5.28
N LEU A 83 7.66 -7.10 -5.25
CA LEU A 83 6.34 -7.67 -5.54
C LEU A 83 6.25 -8.22 -6.96
N SER A 84 6.79 -7.49 -7.94
CA SER A 84 6.82 -7.91 -9.35
C SER A 84 7.67 -9.18 -9.54
N ASN A 85 8.79 -9.29 -8.84
CA ASN A 85 9.70 -10.44 -8.90
C ASN A 85 9.11 -11.72 -8.28
N LEU A 86 8.16 -11.60 -7.36
CA LEU A 86 7.46 -12.78 -6.79
C LEU A 86 6.52 -13.45 -7.80
N LYS A 87 6.16 -12.79 -8.91
CA LYS A 87 5.29 -13.32 -9.97
C LYS A 87 4.03 -14.00 -9.43
N LEU A 88 3.43 -13.42 -8.38
CA LEU A 88 2.28 -14.00 -7.68
C LEU A 88 1.06 -14.08 -8.60
N GLN A 89 0.36 -15.21 -8.55
CA GLN A 89 -0.87 -15.44 -9.29
C GLN A 89 -1.97 -15.91 -8.35
N HIS A 90 -3.22 -15.52 -8.65
CA HIS A 90 -4.36 -16.09 -7.94
C HIS A 90 -4.48 -17.58 -8.24
N LEU A 91 -4.59 -18.40 -7.19
CA LEU A 91 -4.81 -19.83 -7.33
C LEU A 91 -6.29 -20.13 -7.58
N GLY A 92 -6.57 -20.98 -8.56
CA GLY A 92 -7.92 -21.50 -8.84
C GLY A 92 -8.86 -20.54 -9.60
N LYS A 93 -10.10 -20.99 -9.82
CA LYS A 93 -11.13 -20.18 -10.50
C LYS A 93 -11.64 -19.09 -9.56
N LYS A 94 -11.65 -17.85 -10.03
CA LYS A 94 -12.15 -16.69 -9.30
C LYS A 94 -13.64 -16.90 -8.97
N LYS A 95 -13.97 -17.13 -7.69
CA LYS A 95 -15.36 -17.12 -7.23
C LYS A 95 -15.74 -15.67 -6.99
N LEU A 96 -16.51 -15.10 -7.92
CA LEU A 96 -17.19 -13.84 -7.66
C LEU A 96 -18.21 -14.05 -6.53
N PRO A 97 -18.43 -13.06 -5.65
CA PRO A 97 -19.56 -13.14 -4.73
C PRO A 97 -20.85 -13.32 -5.53
N PRO A 98 -21.87 -13.98 -4.96
CA PRO A 98 -23.21 -13.90 -5.51
C PRO A 98 -23.61 -12.43 -5.70
N LYS A 99 -24.21 -12.12 -6.85
CA LYS A 99 -24.80 -10.78 -7.07
C LYS A 99 -26.00 -10.63 -6.13
N GLY A 100 -25.91 -9.76 -5.13
CA GLY A 100 -27.02 -9.30 -4.27
C GLY A 100 -26.49 -8.63 -3.00
N TYR A 101 -27.05 -7.54 -2.46
CA TYR A 101 -28.33 -6.85 -2.66
C TYR A 101 -28.11 -5.33 -2.65
#